data_AF-A0A8R1IU51-F1
#
_entry.id   AF-A0A8R1IU51-F1
#
_cell.length_a   1.000
_cell.length_b   1.000
_cell.length_c   1.000
_cell.angle_alpha   90.00
_cell.angle_beta   90.00
_cell.angle_gamma   90.00
#
_symmetry.space_group_name_H-M   'P 1'
#
loop_
_entity.id
_entity.type
_entity.pdbx_description
1 polymer ?
#
loop_
_entity_poly.entity_id
_entity_poly.type
_entity_poly.pdbx_seq_one_letter_code
_entity_poly.pdbx_strand_id
1 'polypeptide(L)'
;MFELSMEVKTDTKLLWRLCEMAFPEFEQLGKHDKTVLFFNFYTKWSILEMIIFAVKKNDPLSFFTPSGSITTSITKFYKQGKESLSEKDVERIFQPYWNYHLEQIIQPIAKMEYGNMENMALFGILLWDTEF
;
A
#
# COMPACT_ATOMS: atom_id res chain seq x y z
N MET A 1 -6.36 -15.76 2.18
CA MET A 1 -5.71 -15.24 3.42
C MET A 1 -4.24 -15.60 3.48
N PHE A 2 -3.86 -16.89 3.54
CA PHE A 2 -2.45 -17.30 3.59
C PHE A 2 -1.59 -16.76 2.43
N GLU A 3 -2.07 -16.85 1.19
CA GLU A 3 -1.34 -16.38 0.00
C GLU A 3 -1.08 -14.87 0.04
N LEU A 4 -2.12 -14.06 0.27
CA LEU A 4 -1.99 -12.59 0.40
C LEU A 4 -1.01 -12.22 1.53
N SER A 5 -1.07 -12.89 2.68
CA SER A 5 -0.13 -12.65 3.78
C SER A 5 1.31 -13.00 3.39
N MET A 6 1.52 -14.04 2.57
CA MET A 6 2.84 -14.41 2.06
C MET A 6 3.37 -13.42 1.02
N GLU A 7 2.50 -12.89 0.16
CA GLU A 7 2.85 -11.83 -0.80
C GLU A 7 3.29 -10.57 -0.05
N VAL A 8 2.46 -10.08 0.88
CA VAL A 8 2.76 -8.90 1.71
C VAL A 8 4.07 -9.08 2.47
N LYS A 9 4.30 -10.25 3.08
CA LYS A 9 5.57 -10.54 3.78
C LYS A 9 6.79 -10.51 2.86
N THR A 10 6.63 -10.97 1.62
CA THR A 10 7.71 -10.97 0.63
C THR A 10 8.00 -9.55 0.18
N ASP A 11 6.95 -8.81 -0.14
CA ASP A 11 6.99 -7.40 -0.51
C ASP A 11 7.66 -6.52 0.56
N THR A 12 7.25 -6.66 1.82
CA THR A 12 7.87 -5.95 2.96
C THR A 12 9.39 -6.16 3.02
N LYS A 13 9.87 -7.40 2.76
CA LYS A 13 11.31 -7.69 2.76
C LYS A 13 12.02 -7.09 1.54
N LEU A 14 11.36 -7.04 0.39
CA LEU A 14 11.91 -6.42 -0.80
C LEU A 14 12.02 -4.91 -0.62
N LEU A 15 10.98 -4.27 -0.07
CA LEU A 15 10.99 -2.84 0.25
C LEU A 15 12.05 -2.49 1.29
N TRP A 16 12.22 -3.31 2.34
CA TRP A 16 13.30 -3.11 3.31
C TRP A 16 14.67 -3.09 2.62
N ARG A 17 14.94 -4.08 1.78
CA ARG A 17 16.20 -4.16 1.01
C ARG A 17 16.34 -3.01 0.04
N LEU A 18 15.24 -2.57 -0.58
CA LEU A 18 15.25 -1.41 -1.46
C LEU A 18 15.65 -0.15 -0.70
N CYS A 19 15.15 0.06 0.52
CA CYS A 19 15.57 1.19 1.36
C CYS A 19 17.08 1.14 1.66
N GLU A 20 17.60 -0.03 2.06
CA GLU A 20 19.03 -0.22 2.35
C GLU A 20 19.91 0.00 1.10
N MET A 21 19.44 -0.39 -0.09
CA MET A 21 20.17 -0.22 -1.34
C MET A 21 20.10 1.19 -1.92
N ALA A 22 18.92 1.83 -1.81
CA ALA A 22 18.67 3.13 -2.42
C ALA A 22 19.15 4.30 -1.56
N PHE A 23 19.21 4.13 -0.23
CA PHE A 23 19.57 5.18 0.72
C PHE A 23 20.70 4.70 1.65
N PRO A 24 21.96 5.01 1.33
CA PRO A 24 23.11 4.65 2.17
C PRO A 24 22.99 5.15 3.62
N GLU A 25 22.30 6.27 3.83
CA GLU A 25 22.01 6.84 5.14
C GLU A 25 21.08 5.92 5.94
N PHE A 26 20.07 5.35 5.28
CA PHE A 26 19.17 4.38 5.92
C PHE A 26 19.94 3.14 6.34
N GLU A 27 20.82 2.62 5.47
CA GLU A 27 21.61 1.43 5.76
C GLU A 27 22.52 1.58 6.99
N GLN A 28 23.04 2.79 7.21
CA GLN A 28 23.93 3.08 8.34
C GLN A 28 23.21 3.26 9.67
N LEU A 29 21.88 3.38 9.68
CA LEU A 29 21.11 3.54 10.91
C LEU A 29 21.16 2.30 11.80
N GLY A 30 21.03 2.53 13.11
CA GLY A 30 20.80 1.47 14.07
C GLY A 30 19.50 0.72 13.77
N LYS A 31 19.46 -0.58 14.12
CA LYS A 31 18.30 -1.45 13.85
C LYS A 31 16.98 -0.85 14.37
N HIS A 32 17.00 -0.19 15.53
CA HIS A 32 15.80 0.42 16.11
C HIS A 32 15.25 1.54 15.21
N ASP A 33 16.09 2.49 14.83
CA ASP A 33 15.70 3.64 14.01
C ASP A 33 15.23 3.20 12.61
N LYS A 34 15.95 2.25 11.98
CA LYS A 34 15.50 1.63 10.72
C LYS A 34 14.09 1.07 10.85
N THR A 35 13.84 0.34 11.95
CA THR A 35 12.55 -0.31 12.20
C THR A 35 11.43 0.72 12.35
N VAL A 36 11.68 1.79 13.12
CA VAL A 36 10.69 2.86 13.33
C VAL A 36 10.37 3.59 12.03
N LEU A 37 11.38 4.05 11.30
CA LEU A 37 11.20 4.73 10.02
C LEU A 37 10.47 3.84 9.01
N PHE A 38 10.92 2.60 8.87
CA PHE A 38 10.33 1.68 7.90
C PHE A 38 8.86 1.39 8.19
N PHE A 39 8.47 1.19 9.46
CA PHE A 39 7.07 0.94 9.78
C PHE A 39 6.18 2.18 9.60
N ASN A 40 6.70 3.39 9.82
CA ASN A 40 5.97 4.62 9.48
C ASN A 40 5.78 4.76 7.96
N PHE A 41 6.84 4.51 7.21
CA PHE A 41 6.90 4.54 5.76
C PHE A 41 5.96 3.51 5.10
N TYR A 42 6.03 2.26 5.54
CA TYR A 42 5.43 1.12 4.82
C TYR A 42 3.93 1.28 4.59
N THR A 43 3.20 1.77 5.59
CA THR A 43 1.75 1.97 5.50
C THR A 43 1.41 3.03 4.45
N LYS A 44 2.13 4.16 4.46
CA LYS A 44 1.94 5.27 3.51
C LYS A 44 2.33 4.84 2.09
N TRP A 45 3.46 4.15 1.96
CA TRP A 45 3.94 3.62 0.68
C TRP A 45 2.99 2.59 0.08
N SER A 46 2.45 1.67 0.88
CA SER A 46 1.54 0.64 0.37
C SER A 46 0.30 1.21 -0.31
N ILE A 47 -0.23 2.33 0.21
CA ILE A 47 -1.35 3.06 -0.41
C ILE A 47 -0.91 3.72 -1.72
N LEU A 48 0.26 4.37 -1.74
CA LEU A 48 0.78 5.03 -2.93
C LEU A 48 1.14 4.03 -4.04
N GLU A 49 1.76 2.92 -3.69
CA GLU A 49 2.12 1.84 -4.62
C GLU A 49 0.89 1.25 -5.32
N MET A 50 -0.19 1.05 -4.57
CA MET A 50 -1.46 0.61 -5.10
C MET A 50 -2.04 1.62 -6.11
N ILE A 51 -1.90 2.93 -5.86
CA ILE A 51 -2.29 3.97 -6.83
C ILE A 51 -1.42 3.89 -8.10
N ILE A 52 -0.10 3.73 -7.94
CA ILE A 52 0.83 3.59 -9.06
C ILE A 52 0.44 2.38 -9.93
N PHE A 53 0.07 1.25 -9.33
CA PHE A 53 -0.43 0.10 -10.08
C PHE A 53 -1.74 0.39 -10.79
N ALA A 54 -2.70 1.03 -10.12
CA ALA A 54 -3.99 1.37 -10.70
C ALA A 54 -3.86 2.28 -11.94
N VAL A 55 -2.97 3.28 -11.87
CA VAL A 55 -2.62 4.15 -13.01
C VAL A 55 -1.95 3.34 -14.13
N LYS A 56 -0.92 2.55 -13.81
CA LYS A 56 -0.20 1.72 -14.80
C LYS A 56 -1.09 0.71 -15.51
N LYS A 57 -2.14 0.23 -14.84
CA LYS A 57 -3.10 -0.75 -15.37
C LYS A 57 -4.33 -0.09 -16.00
N ASN A 58 -4.46 1.23 -15.91
CA ASN A 58 -5.63 2.00 -16.35
C ASN A 58 -6.94 1.46 -15.74
N ASP A 59 -6.88 1.08 -14.46
CA ASP A 59 -8.01 0.53 -13.71
C ASP A 59 -8.03 1.09 -12.28
N PRO A 60 -8.59 2.31 -12.10
CA PRO A 60 -8.59 3.02 -10.82
C PRO A 60 -9.59 2.46 -9.80
N LEU A 61 -10.45 1.51 -10.20
CA LEU A 61 -11.45 0.88 -9.33
C LEU A 61 -10.99 -0.48 -8.82
N SER A 62 -10.01 -1.10 -9.48
CA SER A 62 -9.38 -2.32 -9.02
C SER A 62 -8.19 -2.04 -8.10
N PHE A 63 -8.02 -2.95 -7.16
CA PHE A 63 -6.92 -2.94 -6.22
C PHE A 63 -5.99 -4.07 -6.59
N PHE A 64 -4.69 -3.78 -6.61
CA PHE A 64 -3.68 -4.74 -7.01
C PHE A 64 -2.87 -5.17 -5.79
N THR A 65 -2.58 -6.47 -5.70
CA THR A 65 -1.62 -6.98 -4.73
C THR A 65 -0.20 -6.57 -5.15
N PRO A 66 0.81 -6.69 -4.28
CA PRO A 66 2.20 -6.41 -4.65
C PRO A 66 2.71 -7.24 -5.84
N SER A 67 2.12 -8.42 -6.09
CA SER A 67 2.43 -9.23 -7.28
C SER A 67 1.78 -8.69 -8.57
N GLY A 68 0.95 -7.64 -8.48
CA GLY A 68 0.19 -7.06 -9.58
C GLY A 68 -1.09 -7.82 -9.92
N SER A 69 -1.52 -8.75 -9.07
CA SER A 69 -2.78 -9.49 -9.22
C SER A 69 -3.96 -8.67 -8.71
N ILE A 70 -5.16 -8.83 -9.29
CA ILE A 70 -6.36 -8.17 -8.75
C ILE A 70 -6.66 -8.76 -7.37
N THR A 71 -6.84 -7.88 -6.39
CA THR A 71 -7.15 -8.29 -5.01
C THR A 71 -8.52 -8.97 -4.94
N THR A 72 -8.67 -9.83 -3.94
CA THR A 72 -9.97 -10.41 -3.61
C THR A 72 -10.89 -9.31 -3.09
N SER A 73 -12.14 -9.23 -3.58
CA SER A 73 -13.10 -8.24 -3.08
C SER A 73 -13.25 -8.32 -1.57
N ILE A 74 -13.41 -7.17 -0.91
CA ILE A 74 -13.56 -7.07 0.54
C ILE A 74 -14.72 -7.93 1.06
N THR A 75 -15.80 -8.03 0.27
CA THR A 75 -16.94 -8.90 0.53
C THR A 75 -16.55 -10.38 0.54
N LYS A 76 -15.73 -10.82 -0.43
CA LYS A 76 -15.23 -12.19 -0.48
C LYS A 76 -14.22 -12.45 0.62
N PHE A 77 -13.45 -11.45 1.05
CA PHE A 77 -12.52 -11.54 2.16
C PHE A 77 -13.26 -11.79 3.50
N TYR A 78 -14.23 -10.96 3.85
CA TYR A 78 -14.95 -11.07 5.12
C TYR A 78 -16.00 -12.19 5.17
N LYS A 79 -16.41 -12.74 4.02
CA LYS A 79 -17.26 -13.94 3.95
C LYS A 79 -16.51 -15.25 4.26
N GLN A 80 -15.18 -15.28 4.22
CA GLN A 80 -14.37 -16.50 4.41
C GLN A 80 -14.06 -16.83 5.88
N GLY A 81 -14.49 -16.00 6.84
CA GLY A 81 -14.23 -16.17 8.27
C GLY A 81 -15.29 -16.99 9.03
N LYS A 82 -14.94 -17.50 10.22
CA LYS A 82 -15.88 -18.18 11.14
C LYS A 82 -16.97 -17.23 11.69
N GLU A 83 -16.67 -15.95 11.79
CA GLU A 83 -17.62 -14.87 12.09
C GLU A 83 -17.82 -14.04 10.80
N SER A 84 -18.58 -14.60 9.86
CA SER A 84 -18.80 -13.96 8.56
C SER A 84 -19.75 -12.76 8.73
N LEU A 85 -19.30 -11.58 8.33
CA LEU A 85 -20.19 -10.43 8.18
C LEU A 85 -21.14 -10.66 6.99
N SER A 86 -22.38 -10.19 7.13
CA SER A 86 -23.29 -10.13 5.99
C SER A 86 -22.74 -9.15 4.94
N GLU A 87 -23.07 -9.35 3.67
CA GLU A 87 -22.65 -8.43 2.60
C GLU A 87 -23.10 -6.98 2.86
N LYS A 88 -24.32 -6.82 3.38
CA LYS A 88 -24.85 -5.51 3.81
C LYS A 88 -24.04 -4.89 4.94
N ASP A 89 -23.54 -5.69 5.88
CA ASP A 89 -22.69 -5.19 6.96
C ASP A 89 -21.30 -4.81 6.47
N VAL A 90 -20.72 -5.61 5.57
CA VAL A 90 -19.44 -5.28 4.93
C VAL A 90 -19.56 -3.96 4.16
N GLU A 91 -20.59 -3.80 3.34
CA GLU A 91 -20.83 -2.55 2.60
C GLU A 91 -21.03 -1.37 3.57
N ARG A 92 -21.95 -1.50 4.54
CA ARG A 92 -22.24 -0.44 5.51
C ARG A 92 -21.01 0.00 6.30
N ILE A 93 -20.12 -0.93 6.66
CA ILE A 93 -18.93 -0.66 7.46
C ILE A 93 -17.80 -0.10 6.61
N PHE A 94 -17.47 -0.75 5.48
CA PHE A 94 -16.23 -0.48 4.74
C PHE A 94 -16.41 0.42 3.51
N GLN A 95 -17.59 0.46 2.89
CA GLN A 95 -17.82 1.28 1.70
C GLN A 95 -17.57 2.78 1.92
N PRO A 96 -17.93 3.40 3.08
CA PRO A 96 -17.62 4.81 3.31
C PRO A 96 -16.12 5.11 3.30
N TYR A 97 -15.31 4.26 3.93
CA TYR A 97 -13.85 4.38 3.92
C TYR A 97 -13.30 4.19 2.50
N TRP A 98 -13.82 3.21 1.77
CA TRP A 98 -13.42 2.92 0.41
C TRP A 98 -13.69 4.09 -0.54
N ASN A 99 -14.91 4.63 -0.50
CA ASN A 99 -15.28 5.78 -1.31
C ASN A 99 -14.42 6.99 -0.98
N TYR A 100 -14.17 7.26 0.30
CA TYR A 100 -13.27 8.33 0.71
C TYR A 100 -11.86 8.14 0.14
N HIS A 101 -11.26 6.95 0.29
CA HIS A 101 -9.93 6.67 -0.24
C HIS A 101 -9.88 6.80 -1.77
N LEU A 102 -10.89 6.28 -2.49
CA LEU A 102 -10.96 6.39 -3.94
C LEU A 102 -11.06 7.83 -4.41
N GLU A 103 -12.02 8.58 -3.86
CA GLU A 103 -12.38 9.92 -4.34
C GLU A 103 -11.38 10.99 -3.88
N GLN A 104 -10.89 10.88 -2.65
CA GLN A 104 -10.09 11.94 -2.02
C GLN A 104 -8.59 11.69 -2.08
N ILE A 105 -8.15 10.44 -2.30
CA ILE A 105 -6.71 10.09 -2.29
C ILE A 105 -6.28 9.51 -3.64
N ILE A 106 -6.91 8.41 -4.07
CA ILE A 106 -6.48 7.65 -5.25
C ILE A 106 -6.69 8.46 -6.52
N GLN A 107 -7.89 8.97 -6.77
CA GLN A 107 -8.17 9.72 -8.00
C GLN A 107 -7.35 11.00 -8.15
N PRO A 108 -7.17 11.85 -7.11
CA PRO A 108 -6.32 13.03 -7.22
C PRO A 108 -4.87 12.71 -7.54
N ILE A 109 -4.28 11.72 -6.87
CA ILE A 109 -2.88 11.31 -7.12
C ILE A 109 -2.76 10.66 -8.50
N ALA A 110 -3.73 9.84 -8.92
CA ALA A 110 -3.75 9.24 -10.25
C ALA A 110 -3.76 10.30 -11.37
N LYS A 111 -4.47 11.41 -11.18
CA LYS A 111 -4.52 12.55 -12.11
C LYS A 111 -3.22 13.35 -12.19
N MET A 112 -2.31 13.18 -11.23
CA MET A 112 -1.00 13.84 -11.28
C MET A 112 -0.04 13.16 -12.26
N GLU A 113 -0.35 11.94 -12.69
CA GLU A 113 0.41 11.20 -13.73
C GLU A 113 1.91 11.10 -13.43
N TYR A 114 2.27 10.90 -12.16
CA TYR A 114 3.66 10.78 -11.73
C TYR A 114 4.42 9.69 -12.49
N GLY A 115 5.54 10.08 -13.09
CA GLY A 115 6.51 9.19 -13.69
C GLY A 115 7.38 8.49 -12.65
N ASN A 116 8.31 7.65 -13.12
CA ASN A 116 9.19 6.89 -12.23
C ASN A 116 10.05 7.79 -11.32
N MET A 117 10.47 8.96 -11.81
CA MET A 117 11.30 9.87 -11.04
C MET A 117 10.53 10.51 -9.88
N GLU A 118 9.30 10.99 -10.12
CA GLU A 118 8.46 11.57 -9.07
C GLU A 118 8.04 10.50 -8.06
N ASN A 119 7.71 9.29 -8.51
CA ASN A 119 7.38 8.18 -7.61
C ASN A 119 8.56 7.81 -6.70
N MET A 120 9.81 7.83 -7.20
CA MET A 120 11.00 7.61 -6.37
C MET A 120 11.29 8.79 -5.43
N ALA A 121 10.98 10.02 -5.84
CA ALA A 121 11.08 11.18 -4.94
C ALA A 121 10.08 11.07 -3.78
N LEU A 122 8.82 10.70 -4.07
CA LEU A 122 7.80 10.43 -3.06
C LEU A 122 8.20 9.28 -2.14
N PHE A 123 8.81 8.21 -2.68
CA PHE A 123 9.38 7.12 -1.88
C PHE A 123 10.35 7.66 -0.82
N GLY A 124 11.32 8.47 -1.23
CA GLY A 124 12.30 9.06 -0.32
C GLY A 124 11.65 9.98 0.72
N ILE A 125 10.76 10.88 0.30
CA ILE A 125 10.04 11.79 1.21
C ILE A 125 9.29 11.00 2.28
N LEU A 126 8.54 9.96 1.88
CA LEU A 126 7.79 9.13 2.81
C LEU A 126 8.69 8.31 3.73
N LEU A 127 9.86 7.87 3.26
CA LEU A 127 10.81 7.09 4.07
C LEU A 127 11.37 7.92 5.23
N TRP A 128 11.66 9.19 4.96
CA TRP A 128 12.26 10.12 5.91
C TRP A 128 11.24 10.98 6.66
N ASP A 129 9.95 10.78 6.40
CA ASP A 129 8.88 11.43 7.15
C ASP A 129 8.79 10.80 8.55
N THR A 130 9.07 11.60 9.57
CA THR A 130 9.01 11.19 10.98
C THR A 130 7.67 11.50 11.64
N GLU A 131 6.74 12.15 10.95
CA GLU A 131 5.41 12.46 11.49
C GLU A 131 4.49 11.23 11.36
N PHE A 132 3.68 11.00 12.41
CA PHE A 132 2.73 9.89 12.52
C PHE A 132 1.32 10.33 12.10
#